data_AF-A0A955RF67-F1
#
_entry.id   AF-A0A955RF67-F1
#
_cell.length_a   1.000
_cell.length_b   1.000
_cell.length_c   1.000
_cell.angle_alpha   90.00
_cell.angle_beta   90.00
_cell.angle_gamma   90.00
#
_symmetry.space_group_name_H-M   'P 1'
#
loop_
_entity.id
_entity.type
_entity.pdbx_description
1 polymer ?
#
loop_
_entity_poly.entity_id
_entity_poly.type
_entity_poly.pdbx_seq_one_letter_code
_entity_poly.pdbx_strand_id
1 'polypeptide(L)'
;QAGFPWALPDTAPRPVPGGGVVLWNDDRTPMHVVVGALERHAGATRVEAARAMLRVHTDGSTVVAVEDPAAVAARIEAEARAAGWPLRATVSGTGAAPAPSSG
;
A
#
# COMPACT_ATOMS: atom_id res chain seq x y z
N GLN A 1 22.64 -4.62 -15.93
CA GLN A 1 22.73 -3.66 -14.80
C GLN A 1 21.75 -2.53 -15.07
N ALA A 2 20.50 -2.66 -14.63
CA ALA A 2 19.50 -1.60 -14.65
C ALA A 2 18.77 -1.69 -13.30
N GLY A 3 19.02 -0.72 -12.42
CA GLY A 3 18.44 -0.67 -11.08
C GLY A 3 16.97 -0.28 -11.17
N PHE A 4 16.09 -1.10 -10.59
CA PHE A 4 14.66 -0.79 -10.41
C PHE A 4 14.45 -0.10 -9.05
N PRO A 5 13.66 0.99 -8.96
CA PRO A 5 13.80 2.00 -7.90
C PRO A 5 13.03 1.75 -6.59
N TRP A 6 12.61 0.53 -6.24
CA TRP A 6 11.69 0.35 -5.08
C TRP A 6 12.27 -0.32 -3.83
N ALA A 7 13.58 -0.48 -3.70
CA ALA A 7 14.16 -0.93 -2.43
C ALA A 7 14.59 0.26 -1.57
N LEU A 8 13.76 0.68 -0.61
CA LEU A 8 14.23 1.47 0.53
C LEU A 8 13.56 0.97 1.82
N PRO A 9 14.32 0.44 2.79
CA PRO A 9 13.82 0.22 4.14
C PRO A 9 13.76 1.55 4.91
N ASP A 10 12.68 1.76 5.66
CA ASP A 10 12.65 1.98 7.13
C ASP A 10 11.16 2.16 7.52
N THR A 11 10.77 1.80 8.73
CA THR A 11 9.41 1.37 9.21
C THR A 11 8.26 2.38 9.12
N ALA A 12 8.36 3.42 8.29
CA ALA A 12 7.27 4.31 7.94
C ALA A 12 7.07 4.32 6.41
N PRO A 13 5.83 4.32 5.92
CA PRO A 13 5.54 4.44 4.49
C PRO A 13 6.22 5.71 3.91
N ARG A 14 7.29 5.53 3.11
CA ARG A 14 7.94 6.65 2.42
C ARG A 14 6.95 7.29 1.44
N PRO A 15 6.80 8.61 1.43
CA PRO A 15 5.91 9.27 0.49
C PRO A 15 6.34 8.97 -0.95
N VAL A 16 5.44 8.37 -1.72
CA VAL A 16 5.63 8.12 -3.16
C VAL A 16 5.24 9.38 -3.94
N PRO A 17 6.06 9.88 -4.89
CA PRO A 17 5.67 10.98 -5.76
C PRO A 17 4.43 10.57 -6.59
N GLY A 18 3.31 11.26 -6.39
CA GLY A 18 2.01 10.90 -6.97
C GLY A 18 1.01 10.27 -5.98
N GLY A 19 1.44 9.91 -4.77
CA GLY A 19 0.59 9.29 -3.75
C GLY A 19 0.47 7.78 -3.90
N GLY A 20 0.03 7.11 -2.84
CA GLY A 20 -0.08 5.65 -2.81
C GLY A 20 -1.02 5.19 -1.70
N VAL A 21 -1.35 3.90 -1.69
CA VAL A 21 -2.17 3.29 -0.64
C VAL A 21 -1.28 2.64 0.40
N VAL A 22 -1.43 3.03 1.65
CA VAL A 22 -0.88 2.32 2.81
C VAL A 22 -1.85 1.20 3.18
N LEU A 23 -1.42 -0.06 3.09
CA LEU A 23 -2.12 -1.20 3.69
C LEU A 23 -1.56 -1.47 5.07
N TRP A 24 -2.45 -1.69 6.04
CA TRP A 24 -2.11 -1.96 7.43
C TRP A 24 -2.37 -3.43 7.78
N ASN A 25 -1.46 -4.00 8.56
CA ASN A 25 -1.62 -5.35 9.08
C ASN A 25 -2.71 -5.42 10.15
N ASP A 26 -3.35 -6.58 10.23
CA ASP A 26 -4.25 -6.96 11.31
C ASP A 26 -4.19 -8.49 11.47
N ASP A 27 -4.60 -9.00 12.64
CA ASP A 27 -4.46 -10.43 12.97
C ASP A 27 -5.63 -11.30 12.46
N ARG A 28 -6.56 -10.75 11.69
CA ARG A 28 -7.82 -11.42 11.30
C ARG A 28 -8.02 -11.54 9.80
N THR A 29 -7.45 -10.66 8.99
CA THR A 29 -7.59 -10.70 7.53
C THR A 29 -6.67 -11.79 6.92
N PRO A 30 -7.21 -12.80 6.22
CA PRO A 30 -6.39 -13.82 5.56
C PRO A 30 -5.51 -13.24 4.45
N MET A 31 -4.31 -13.80 4.28
CA MET A 31 -3.34 -13.36 3.25
C MET A 31 -3.94 -13.34 1.83
N HIS A 32 -4.79 -14.31 1.49
CA HIS A 32 -5.40 -14.38 0.15
C HIS A 32 -6.41 -13.24 -0.11
N VAL A 33 -7.03 -12.70 0.94
CA VAL A 33 -7.95 -11.54 0.83
C VAL A 33 -7.14 -10.30 0.45
N VAL A 34 -6.01 -10.07 1.13
CA VAL A 34 -5.09 -8.96 0.83
C VAL A 34 -4.58 -9.06 -0.60
N VAL A 35 -4.11 -10.24 -1.01
CA VAL A 35 -3.61 -10.49 -2.37
C VAL A 35 -4.70 -10.24 -3.41
N GLY A 36 -5.89 -10.81 -3.23
CA GLY A 36 -6.99 -10.63 -4.18
C GLY A 36 -7.47 -9.18 -4.30
N ALA A 37 -7.50 -8.43 -3.19
CA ALA A 37 -7.87 -7.02 -3.20
C ALA A 37 -6.84 -6.15 -3.97
N LEU A 38 -5.55 -6.44 -3.82
CA LEU A 38 -4.49 -5.78 -4.58
C LEU A 38 -4.56 -6.10 -6.07
N GLU A 39 -4.81 -7.36 -6.45
CA GLU A 39 -4.98 -7.76 -7.85
C GLU A 39 -6.17 -7.05 -8.51
N ARG A 40 -7.30 -6.93 -7.80
CA ARG A 40 -8.53 -6.33 -8.34
C ARG A 40 -8.49 -4.81 -8.43
N HIS A 41 -7.96 -4.14 -7.40
CA HIS A 41 -8.14 -2.68 -7.26
C HIS A 41 -6.86 -1.89 -7.50
N ALA A 42 -5.69 -2.46 -7.22
CA ALA A 42 -4.41 -1.77 -7.36
C ALA A 42 -3.70 -2.09 -8.70
N GLY A 43 -4.28 -2.96 -9.53
CA GLY A 43 -3.67 -3.40 -10.80
C GLY A 43 -2.40 -4.22 -10.61
N ALA A 44 -2.14 -4.72 -9.40
CA ALA A 44 -0.96 -5.50 -9.09
C ALA A 44 -1.06 -6.89 -9.74
N THR A 45 0.04 -7.38 -10.31
CA THR A 45 0.16 -8.79 -10.66
C THR A 45 0.13 -9.65 -9.40
N ARG A 46 -0.19 -10.94 -9.54
CA ARG A 46 -0.16 -11.91 -8.42
C ARG A 46 1.13 -11.87 -7.61
N VAL A 47 2.27 -11.76 -8.30
CA VAL A 47 3.60 -11.75 -7.67
C VAL A 47 3.83 -10.45 -6.89
N GLU A 48 3.42 -9.31 -7.43
CA GLU A 48 3.51 -8.02 -6.76
C GLU A 48 2.60 -7.96 -5.53
N ALA A 49 1.36 -8.44 -5.68
CA ALA A 49 0.39 -8.53 -4.59
C ALA A 49 0.88 -9.45 -3.46
N ALA A 50 1.43 -10.62 -3.79
CA ALA A 50 1.99 -11.54 -2.79
C ALA A 50 3.18 -10.91 -2.04
N ARG A 51 4.06 -10.18 -2.73
CA ARG A 51 5.20 -9.47 -2.10
C ARG A 51 4.74 -8.34 -1.19
N ALA A 52 3.77 -7.54 -1.64
CA ALA A 52 3.19 -6.48 -0.83
C ALA A 52 2.51 -7.04 0.43
N MET A 53 1.73 -8.11 0.28
CA MET A 53 1.11 -8.81 1.40
C MET A 53 2.15 -9.30 2.42
N LEU A 54 3.25 -9.92 1.96
CA LEU A 54 4.31 -10.36 2.87
C LEU A 54 4.90 -9.19 3.66
N ARG A 55 5.13 -8.04 3.02
CA ARG A 55 5.59 -6.82 3.71
C ARG A 55 4.58 -6.31 4.73
N VAL A 56 3.28 -6.30 4.41
CA VAL A 56 2.25 -5.94 5.39
C VAL A 56 2.37 -6.85 6.61
N HIS A 57 2.47 -8.16 6.39
CA HIS A 57 2.56 -9.13 7.47
C HIS A 57 3.84 -9.00 8.32
N THR A 58 5.00 -8.76 7.69
CA THR A 58 6.28 -8.70 8.40
C THR A 58 6.56 -7.33 9.02
N ASP A 59 6.17 -6.26 8.34
CA ASP A 59 6.59 -4.88 8.65
C ASP A 59 5.43 -4.07 9.26
N GLY A 60 4.23 -4.65 9.35
CA GLY A 60 3.02 -4.02 9.88
C GLY A 60 2.30 -3.13 8.87
N SER A 61 2.97 -2.66 7.81
CA SER A 61 2.34 -1.93 6.71
C SER A 61 3.20 -1.91 5.44
N THR A 62 2.60 -1.56 4.30
CA THR A 62 3.33 -1.24 3.07
C THR A 62 2.62 -0.14 2.29
N VAL A 63 3.37 0.68 1.57
CA VAL A 63 2.82 1.53 0.49
C VAL A 63 2.74 0.73 -0.79
N VAL A 64 1.65 0.90 -1.52
CA VAL A 64 1.47 0.47 -2.91
C VAL A 64 1.22 1.72 -3.75
N ALA A 65 2.12 2.02 -4.67
CA ALA A 65 1.95 3.13 -5.61
C ALA A 65 0.83 2.81 -6.59
N VAL A 66 -0.12 3.74 -6.75
CA VAL A 66 -1.28 3.62 -7.64
C VAL A 66 -1.65 4.99 -8.20
N GLU A 67 -2.34 5.02 -9.34
CA GLU A 67 -2.72 6.29 -10.00
C GLU A 67 -3.78 7.08 -9.21
N ASP A 68 -4.74 6.39 -8.59
CA ASP A 68 -5.79 7.02 -7.75
C ASP A 68 -5.83 6.38 -6.34
N PRO A 69 -4.96 6.83 -5.42
CA PRO A 69 -4.86 6.25 -4.08
C PRO A 69 -6.16 6.30 -3.28
N ALA A 70 -6.93 7.38 -3.42
CA ALA A 70 -8.16 7.55 -2.65
C ALA A 70 -9.22 6.54 -3.09
N ALA A 71 -9.46 6.41 -4.41
CA ALA A 71 -10.42 5.44 -4.92
C ALA A 71 -9.98 4.00 -4.64
N VAL A 72 -8.69 3.68 -4.81
CA VAL A 72 -8.16 2.33 -4.57
C VAL A 72 -8.27 1.95 -3.10
N ALA A 73 -7.89 2.82 -2.16
CA ALA A 73 -8.02 2.56 -0.73
C ALA A 73 -9.48 2.28 -0.34
N ALA A 74 -10.41 3.12 -0.81
CA ALA A 74 -11.83 2.95 -0.52
C ALA A 74 -12.40 1.63 -1.05
N ARG A 75 -12.00 1.21 -2.26
CA ARG A 75 -12.45 -0.07 -2.86
C ARG A 75 -11.91 -1.29 -2.11
N ILE A 76 -10.64 -1.26 -1.69
CA ILE A 76 -10.03 -2.33 -0.90
C ILE A 76 -10.75 -2.49 0.43
N GLU A 77 -10.96 -1.40 1.18
CA GLU A 77 -11.68 -1.46 2.46
C GLU A 77 -13.14 -1.90 2.28
N ALA A 78 -13.83 -1.41 1.26
CA ALA A 78 -15.22 -1.76 1.00
C ALA A 78 -15.37 -3.27 0.71
N GLU A 79 -14.48 -3.83 -0.12
CA GLU A 79 -14.52 -5.25 -0.44
C GLU A 79 -14.22 -6.12 0.79
N ALA A 80 -13.16 -5.79 1.55
CA ALA A 80 -12.79 -6.52 2.74
C ALA A 80 -13.91 -6.48 3.79
N ARG A 81 -14.49 -5.29 4.03
CA ARG A 81 -15.61 -5.09 4.96
C ARG A 81 -16.86 -5.86 4.54
N ALA A 82 -17.18 -5.87 3.24
CA ALA A 82 -18.31 -6.65 2.71
C ALA A 82 -18.12 -8.16 2.95
N ALA A 83 -16.87 -8.63 2.98
CA ALA A 83 -16.50 -10.01 3.30
C ALA A 83 -16.25 -10.26 4.81
N GLY A 84 -16.48 -9.28 5.68
CA GLY A 84 -16.36 -9.41 7.14
C GLY A 84 -14.94 -9.25 7.69
N TRP A 85 -13.99 -8.75 6.89
CA TRP A 85 -12.60 -8.56 7.28
C TRP A 85 -12.29 -7.12 7.68
N PRO A 86 -11.47 -6.90 8.72
CA PRO A 86 -11.16 -5.57 9.24
C PRO A 86 -9.99 -4.87 8.50
N LEU A 87 -9.64 -5.32 7.29
CA LEU A 87 -8.52 -4.78 6.51
C LEU A 87 -8.64 -3.26 6.35
N ARG A 88 -7.57 -2.54 6.68
CA ARG A 88 -7.50 -1.09 6.60
C ARG A 88 -6.57 -0.63 5.48
N ALA A 89 -7.04 0.35 4.70
CA ALA A 89 -6.29 0.96 3.62
C ALA A 89 -6.43 2.49 3.68
N THR A 90 -5.32 3.21 3.70
CA THR A 90 -5.31 4.69 3.79
C THR A 90 -4.44 5.32 2.71
N VAL A 91 -4.65 6.59 2.38
CA VAL A 91 -3.78 7.30 1.45
C VAL A 91 -2.46 7.67 2.15
N SER A 92 -1.33 7.33 1.54
CA SER A 92 -0.02 7.88 1.88
C SER A 92 -0.01 9.34 1.46
N GLY A 93 0.22 10.26 2.40
CA GLY A 93 0.36 11.67 2.07
C GLY A 93 1.40 11.88 0.98
N THR A 94 1.12 12.76 0.02
CA THR A 94 2.12 13.23 -0.93
C THR A 94 3.16 13.98 -0.12
N GLY A 95 4.37 13.43 -0.01
CA GLY A 95 5.47 14.14 0.61
C GLY A 95 5.78 15.35 -0.25
N ALA A 96 5.28 16.52 0.11
CA ALA A 96 5.91 17.75 -0.33
C ALA A 96 7.34 17.67 0.21
N ALA A 97 8.34 17.73 -0.68
CA ALA A 97 9.72 17.91 -0.26
C ALA A 97 9.77 19.13 0.69
N PRO A 98 10.53 19.09 1.80
CA PRO A 98 10.66 20.26 2.66
C PRO A 98 11.12 21.44 1.79
N ALA A 99 10.36 22.53 1.81
CA ALA A 99 10.75 23.76 1.13
C ALA A 99 12.16 24.14 1.60
N PRO A 100 13.08 24.54 0.71
CA PRO A 100 14.40 24.99 1.14
C PRO A 100 14.18 26.16 2.11
N SER A 101 14.74 26.04 3.31
CA SER A 101 14.77 27.11 4.29
C SER A 101 15.43 28.33 3.64
N SER A 102 14.64 29.37 3.37
CA SER A 102 15.19 30.67 2.99
C SER A 102 16.06 31.17 4.13
N GLY A 103 17.38 31.18 3.89
CA GLY A 103 18.34 31.93 4.69
C GLY A 103 18.30 33.42 4.38
#